data_AF-A0A8S1KXK4-F1
#
_entry.id   AF-A0A8S1KXK4-F1
#
_cell.length_a   1.000
_cell.length_b   1.000
_cell.length_c   1.000
_cell.angle_alpha   90.00
_cell.angle_beta   90.00
_cell.angle_gamma   90.00
#
_symmetry.space_group_name_H-M   'P 1'
#
loop_
_entity.id
_entity.type
_entity.pdbx_description
1 polymer ?
#
loop_
_entity_poly.entity_id
_entity_poly.type
_entity_poly.pdbx_seq_one_letter_code
_entity_poly.pdbx_strand_id
1 'polypeptide(L)'
;MIKLRQLFRFSKIQNKSSIDGIIEQRRSINRQLSKEELQSRDLQIFWQSPQTDIVIHLVLYMRHDCHICQKAFSLLNYYNISFDKVDNILFLDFAKKAKIITLEQWQWPVLKVNVSLDSTQFITGSENIVSFLINKELILNQTHMTNTLFAQQGIECILQKIKKPLDLIFLNPILTWQNLFKSSPDSYAKDSKNYLLINYMLKVGYRAFTQSSRNIYHMIRQKEAYFKAQAELLQGLNEWIQRLNGQQFHGGQKPDEADFELFGVIMSRYNSNSFKKYIENKAPFKFYQWVLRMQQLCRYDQNRFYANTDTNVIE
;
A
#
# COMPACT_ATOMS: atom_id res chain seq x y z
N MET A 1 29.64 26.76 50.01
CA MET A 1 30.70 25.84 49.54
C MET A 1 30.36 24.42 50.00
N ILE A 2 29.97 23.57 49.03
CA ILE A 2 30.08 22.10 48.98
C ILE A 2 29.70 21.25 50.23
N LYS A 3 28.59 20.48 50.17
CA LYS A 3 28.62 19.04 49.86
C LYS A 3 27.23 18.38 49.99
N LEU A 4 26.69 18.05 48.81
CA LEU A 4 25.78 16.93 48.55
C LEU A 4 26.20 15.68 49.34
N ARG A 5 25.26 15.07 50.07
CA ARG A 5 25.23 13.61 50.25
C ARG A 5 23.89 13.13 50.83
N GLN A 6 23.38 12.09 50.16
CA GLN A 6 22.48 11.04 50.67
C GLN A 6 20.97 11.29 50.65
N LEU A 7 20.35 11.10 49.47
CA LEU A 7 19.05 10.43 49.36
C LEU A 7 18.95 9.71 48.01
N PHE A 8 19.54 8.53 47.89
CA PHE A 8 19.09 7.49 46.95
C PHE A 8 19.48 6.12 47.50
N ARG A 9 18.61 5.54 48.31
CA ARG A 9 18.59 4.09 48.55
C ARG A 9 17.93 3.46 47.33
N PHE A 10 18.73 2.89 46.44
CA PHE A 10 18.22 1.97 45.42
C PHE A 10 17.71 0.70 46.11
N SER A 11 16.39 0.56 46.21
CA SER A 11 15.77 -0.75 46.41
C SER A 11 16.00 -1.57 45.13
N LYS A 12 16.68 -2.70 45.28
CA LYS A 12 16.81 -3.77 44.28
C LYS A 12 15.44 -4.06 43.64
N ILE A 13 15.23 -3.61 42.42
CA ILE A 13 14.16 -4.14 41.56
C ILE A 13 14.78 -5.33 40.83
N GLN A 14 14.33 -6.51 41.25
CA GLN A 14 14.66 -7.77 40.58
C GLN A 14 14.18 -7.71 39.13
N ASN A 15 15.03 -8.18 38.22
CA ASN A 15 14.72 -8.47 36.83
C ASN A 15 13.42 -9.28 36.72
N LYS A 16 12.35 -8.65 36.26
CA LYS A 16 11.26 -9.30 35.55
C LYS A 16 11.21 -8.72 34.14
N SER A 17 12.03 -9.29 33.26
CA SER A 17 12.02 -9.07 31.81
C SER A 17 10.83 -9.82 31.18
N SER A 18 9.62 -9.52 31.65
CA SER A 18 8.38 -9.99 31.02
C SER A 18 7.61 -8.77 30.53
N ILE A 19 7.13 -8.87 29.29
CA ILE A 19 6.23 -7.92 28.61
C ILE A 19 5.06 -7.52 29.53
N ASP A 20 4.58 -8.43 30.37
CA ASP A 20 3.46 -8.21 31.28
C ASP A 20 3.75 -7.16 32.37
N GLY A 21 4.98 -7.11 32.89
CA GLY A 21 5.37 -6.15 33.93
C GLY A 21 5.39 -4.71 33.41
N ILE A 22 5.73 -4.54 32.13
CA ILE A 22 5.78 -3.22 31.47
C ILE A 22 4.37 -2.71 31.17
N ILE A 23 3.45 -3.60 30.82
CA ILE A 23 2.03 -3.28 30.56
C ILE A 23 1.33 -2.85 31.85
N GLU A 24 1.58 -3.53 32.96
CA GLU A 24 0.98 -3.22 34.26
C GLU A 24 1.46 -1.86 34.80
N GLN A 25 2.75 -1.56 34.59
CA GLN A 25 3.35 -0.27 34.96
C GLN A 25 2.75 0.89 34.14
N ARG A 26 2.56 0.73 32.82
CA ARG A 26 1.88 1.72 31.96
C ARG A 26 0.42 1.97 32.37
N ARG A 27 -0.30 0.93 32.79
CA ARG A 27 -1.71 1.05 33.24
C ARG A 27 -1.85 1.80 34.57
N SER A 28 -0.87 1.68 35.46
CA SER A 28 -0.86 2.42 36.73
C SER A 28 -0.57 3.92 36.54
N ILE A 29 0.34 4.26 35.61
CA ILE A 29 0.76 5.64 35.32
C ILE A 29 -0.35 6.44 34.62
N ASN A 30 -1.11 5.81 33.72
CA ASN A 30 -2.19 6.48 32.98
C ASN A 30 -3.45 6.79 33.82
N ARG A 31 -3.56 6.28 35.06
CA ARG A 31 -4.75 6.47 35.91
C ARG A 31 -4.72 7.73 36.78
N GLN A 32 -3.62 8.52 36.80
CA GLN A 32 -3.44 9.57 37.82
C GLN A 32 -3.10 10.98 37.33
N LEU A 33 -3.08 11.29 36.03
CA LEU A 33 -2.51 12.58 35.57
C LEU A 33 -3.48 13.42 34.74
N SER A 34 -3.46 14.73 35.04
CA SER A 34 -4.21 15.77 34.33
C SER A 34 -3.62 16.02 32.93
N LYS A 35 -4.44 16.47 31.98
CA LYS A 35 -4.07 16.62 30.56
C LYS A 35 -2.84 17.51 30.32
N GLU A 36 -2.58 18.48 31.20
CA GLU A 36 -1.48 19.45 31.04
C GLU A 36 -0.14 18.87 31.53
N GLU A 37 -0.17 18.00 32.55
CA GLU A 37 1.01 17.26 33.03
C GLU A 37 1.40 16.12 32.07
N LEU A 38 0.42 15.53 31.36
CA LEU A 38 0.65 14.55 30.31
C LEU A 38 1.45 15.15 29.15
N GLN A 39 1.10 16.35 28.68
CA GLN A 39 1.79 16.98 27.53
C GLN A 39 3.22 17.41 27.86
N SER A 40 3.44 17.94 29.06
CA SER A 40 4.76 18.38 29.50
C SER A 40 5.69 17.19 29.85
N ARG A 41 5.13 16.08 30.33
CA ARG A 41 5.86 14.80 30.42
C ARG A 41 6.06 14.12 29.08
N ASP A 42 5.14 14.15 28.13
CA ASP A 42 5.32 13.54 26.81
C ASP A 42 6.51 14.19 26.10
N LEU A 43 6.66 15.50 26.23
CA LEU A 43 7.84 16.23 25.76
C LEU A 43 9.11 15.80 26.51
N GLN A 44 9.08 15.70 27.85
CA GLN A 44 10.26 15.26 28.60
C GLN A 44 10.61 13.77 28.40
N ILE A 45 9.63 12.90 28.21
CA ILE A 45 9.79 11.48 27.87
C ILE A 45 10.37 11.34 26.47
N PHE A 46 9.96 12.20 25.52
CA PHE A 46 10.56 12.25 24.19
C PHE A 46 12.05 12.63 24.25
N TRP A 47 12.44 13.52 25.16
CA TRP A 47 13.85 13.93 25.34
C TRP A 47 14.68 13.02 26.25
N GLN A 48 14.06 12.25 27.15
CA GLN A 48 14.73 11.42 28.16
C GLN A 48 14.56 9.91 27.95
N SER A 49 13.83 9.47 26.92
CA SER A 49 13.75 8.05 26.61
C SER A 49 15.16 7.54 26.28
N PRO A 50 15.69 6.54 27.01
CA PRO A 50 16.89 5.87 26.56
C PRO A 50 16.60 5.31 25.17
N GLN A 51 17.54 5.49 24.24
CA GLN A 51 17.56 4.85 22.94
C GLN A 51 17.48 3.32 23.12
N THR A 52 16.28 2.78 23.27
CA THR A 52 15.99 1.40 22.88
C THR A 52 15.59 1.47 21.41
N ASP A 53 16.56 1.77 20.56
CA ASP A 53 16.45 1.91 19.10
C ASP A 53 16.19 0.53 18.47
N ILE A 54 15.07 -0.12 18.81
CA ILE A 54 14.51 -1.18 17.98
C ILE A 54 13.84 -0.48 16.80
N VAL A 55 14.65 -0.04 15.84
CA VAL A 55 14.19 0.52 14.58
C VAL A 55 13.72 -0.63 13.72
N ILE A 56 12.40 -0.80 13.60
CA ILE A 56 11.82 -1.73 12.62
C ILE A 56 11.80 -1.00 11.28
N HIS A 57 12.70 -1.40 10.39
CA HIS A 57 12.77 -0.88 9.04
C HIS A 57 12.08 -1.85 8.07
N LEU A 58 10.99 -1.38 7.47
CA LEU A 58 10.15 -2.14 6.55
C LEU A 58 10.43 -1.71 5.11
N VAL A 59 10.72 -2.67 4.23
CA VAL A 59 10.89 -2.41 2.80
C VAL A 59 9.91 -3.26 2.01
N LEU A 60 8.98 -2.61 1.31
CA LEU A 60 8.01 -3.25 0.44
C LEU A 60 8.53 -3.33 -1.00
N TYR A 61 8.81 -4.55 -1.45
CA TYR A 61 9.07 -4.85 -2.84
C TYR A 61 7.76 -5.16 -3.56
N MET A 62 7.42 -4.36 -4.56
CA MET A 62 6.15 -4.48 -5.27
C MET A 62 6.28 -4.20 -6.76
N ARG A 63 5.31 -4.67 -7.55
CA ARG A 63 5.15 -4.23 -8.93
C ARG A 63 3.87 -3.41 -9.05
N HIS A 64 3.96 -2.26 -9.72
CA HIS A 64 2.81 -1.36 -9.84
C HIS A 64 1.63 -2.00 -10.58
N ASP A 65 1.90 -2.80 -11.61
CA ASP A 65 0.90 -3.47 -12.47
C ASP A 65 0.14 -4.62 -11.77
N CYS A 66 0.53 -4.99 -10.57
CA CYS A 66 -0.05 -6.10 -9.83
C CYS A 66 -1.12 -5.63 -8.83
N HIS A 67 -2.37 -6.06 -9.01
CA HIS A 67 -3.47 -5.72 -8.10
C HIS A 67 -3.21 -6.17 -6.65
N ILE A 68 -2.66 -7.36 -6.44
CA ILE A 68 -2.31 -7.90 -5.11
C ILE A 68 -1.27 -7.01 -4.41
N CYS A 69 -0.28 -6.52 -5.16
CA CYS A 69 0.71 -5.57 -4.66
C CYS A 69 0.07 -4.25 -4.24
N GLN A 70 -0.84 -3.72 -5.07
CA GLN A 70 -1.52 -2.46 -4.81
C GLN A 70 -2.48 -2.56 -3.62
N LYS A 71 -3.13 -3.71 -3.43
CA LYS A 71 -3.92 -4.01 -2.24
C LYS A 71 -3.06 -3.92 -0.97
N ALA A 72 -1.92 -4.62 -0.93
CA ALA A 72 -1.02 -4.57 0.22
C ALA A 72 -0.48 -3.17 0.48
N PHE A 73 -0.04 -2.46 -0.57
CA PHE A 73 0.40 -1.07 -0.46
C PHE A 73 -0.68 -0.16 0.14
N SER A 74 -1.91 -0.30 -0.33
CA SER A 74 -3.05 0.48 0.17
C SER A 74 -3.38 0.17 1.63
N LEU A 75 -3.27 -1.09 2.04
CA LEU A 75 -3.47 -1.51 3.43
C LEU A 75 -2.40 -0.94 4.36
N LEU A 76 -1.11 -1.00 3.98
CA LEU A 76 -0.03 -0.42 4.78
C LEU A 76 -0.24 1.09 4.99
N ASN A 77 -0.63 1.81 3.95
CA ASN A 77 -0.89 3.24 4.05
C ASN A 77 -2.15 3.56 4.85
N TYR A 78 -3.23 2.77 4.70
CA TYR A 78 -4.46 2.93 5.47
C TYR A 78 -4.20 2.84 6.97
N TYR A 79 -3.29 1.95 7.38
CA TYR A 79 -2.85 1.82 8.77
C TYR A 79 -1.73 2.76 9.20
N ASN A 80 -1.29 3.67 8.32
CA ASN A 80 -0.18 4.60 8.56
C ASN A 80 1.12 3.89 8.99
N ILE A 81 1.39 2.70 8.43
CA ILE A 81 2.65 1.99 8.65
C ILE A 81 3.74 2.66 7.82
N SER A 82 4.87 2.98 8.44
CA SER A 82 6.03 3.55 7.74
C SER A 82 6.81 2.44 7.03
N PHE A 83 7.03 2.59 5.73
CA PHE A 83 7.83 1.64 4.93
C PHE A 83 8.49 2.33 3.75
N ASP A 84 9.60 1.76 3.30
CA ASP A 84 10.25 2.14 2.04
C ASP A 84 9.69 1.32 0.89
N LYS A 85 9.26 2.00 -0.16
CA LYS A 85 8.72 1.35 -1.36
C LYS A 85 9.83 1.13 -2.38
N VAL A 86 9.97 -0.11 -2.86
CA VAL A 86 10.84 -0.48 -3.98
C VAL A 86 10.00 -1.08 -5.10
N ASP A 87 9.78 -0.30 -6.16
CA ASP A 87 9.05 -0.70 -7.36
C ASP A 87 9.92 -0.85 -8.61
N ASN A 88 11.24 -0.68 -8.46
CA ASN A 88 12.20 -0.76 -9.55
C ASN A 88 12.32 -2.19 -10.11
N ILE A 89 11.74 -2.40 -11.29
CA ILE A 89 11.68 -3.69 -11.98
C ILE A 89 13.08 -4.26 -12.26
N LEU A 90 14.08 -3.42 -12.57
CA LEU A 90 15.44 -3.89 -12.81
C LEU A 90 16.14 -4.35 -11.54
N PHE A 91 15.97 -3.60 -10.45
CA PHE A 91 16.52 -3.99 -9.17
C PHE A 91 15.93 -5.32 -8.74
N LEU A 92 14.62 -5.51 -8.92
CA LEU A 92 13.94 -6.76 -8.58
C LEU A 92 14.42 -7.94 -9.45
N ASP A 93 14.56 -7.74 -10.75
CA ASP A 93 15.12 -8.75 -11.66
C ASP A 93 16.58 -9.07 -11.35
N PHE A 94 17.38 -8.06 -10.96
CA PHE A 94 18.76 -8.23 -10.54
C PHE A 94 18.84 -8.96 -9.20
N ALA A 95 18.09 -8.55 -8.18
CA ALA A 95 18.06 -9.18 -6.88
C ALA A 95 17.67 -10.66 -6.97
N LYS A 96 16.71 -10.97 -7.86
CA LYS A 96 16.32 -12.35 -8.18
C LYS A 96 17.46 -13.13 -8.84
N LYS A 97 18.15 -12.55 -9.83
CA LYS A 97 19.26 -13.22 -10.55
C LYS A 97 20.51 -13.37 -9.71
N ALA A 98 20.81 -12.38 -8.87
CA ALA A 98 21.97 -12.34 -7.99
C ALA A 98 21.77 -13.14 -6.68
N LYS A 99 20.59 -13.75 -6.48
CA LYS A 99 20.22 -14.50 -5.26
C LYS A 99 20.40 -13.70 -3.96
N ILE A 100 20.34 -12.37 -4.04
CA ILE A 100 20.46 -11.48 -2.87
C ILE A 100 19.32 -11.71 -1.89
N ILE A 101 18.15 -12.06 -2.42
CA ILE A 101 16.97 -12.48 -1.67
C ILE A 101 16.79 -13.97 -1.93
N THR A 102 17.12 -14.79 -0.94
CA THR A 102 16.94 -16.25 -1.04
C THR A 102 15.53 -16.57 -0.52
N LEU A 103 14.58 -16.66 -1.44
CA LEU A 103 13.21 -17.09 -1.17
C LEU A 103 12.96 -18.42 -1.85
N GLU A 104 12.40 -19.39 -1.11
CA GLU A 104 12.02 -20.70 -1.67
C GLU A 104 10.96 -20.54 -2.77
N GLN A 105 10.01 -19.62 -2.58
CA GLN A 105 9.00 -19.28 -3.56
C GLN A 105 8.79 -17.76 -3.63
N TRP A 106 8.99 -17.18 -4.82
CA TRP A 106 8.76 -15.77 -5.03
C TRP A 106 7.28 -15.49 -5.30
N GLN A 107 6.56 -15.03 -4.27
CA GLN A 107 5.19 -14.55 -4.38
C GLN A 107 5.12 -13.06 -4.08
N TRP A 108 4.50 -12.29 -4.98
CA TRP A 108 4.31 -10.85 -4.82
C TRP A 108 3.09 -10.55 -3.93
N PRO A 109 3.10 -9.43 -3.18
CA PRO A 109 4.24 -8.58 -2.83
C PRO A 109 5.21 -9.23 -1.83
N VAL A 110 6.41 -8.68 -1.69
CA VAL A 110 7.41 -9.16 -0.72
C VAL A 110 7.73 -8.04 0.27
N LEU A 111 7.58 -8.30 1.57
CA LEU A 111 7.97 -7.40 2.64
C LEU A 111 9.27 -7.89 3.27
N LYS A 112 10.28 -7.03 3.29
CA LYS A 112 11.51 -7.24 4.05
C LYS A 112 11.39 -6.49 5.37
N VAL A 113 11.62 -7.22 6.47
CA VAL A 113 11.59 -6.70 7.82
C VAL A 113 13.01 -6.75 8.37
N ASN A 114 13.57 -5.58 8.63
CA ASN A 114 14.83 -5.44 9.34
C ASN A 114 14.52 -4.94 10.74
N VAL A 115 14.92 -5.69 11.75
CA VAL A 115 14.87 -5.23 13.13
C VAL A 115 16.31 -5.01 13.55
N SER A 116 16.64 -3.84 14.08
CA SER A 116 17.93 -3.59 14.72
C SER A 116 18.19 -4.73 15.71
N LEU A 117 19.14 -5.63 15.40
CA LEU A 117 19.59 -6.81 16.17
C LEU A 117 19.06 -8.20 15.76
N ASP A 118 18.02 -8.33 14.92
CA ASP A 118 17.56 -9.65 14.45
C ASP A 118 17.96 -9.95 13.00
N SER A 119 17.92 -11.24 12.62
CA SER A 119 18.06 -11.65 11.24
C SER A 119 16.95 -11.04 10.36
N THR A 120 17.31 -10.49 9.21
CA THR A 120 16.34 -10.01 8.20
C THR A 120 15.33 -11.10 7.87
N GLN A 121 14.04 -10.78 7.99
CA GLN A 121 12.94 -11.66 7.60
C GLN A 121 12.32 -11.19 6.29
N PHE A 122 11.93 -12.14 5.44
CA PHE A 122 11.20 -11.88 4.22
C PHE A 122 9.84 -12.57 4.28
N ILE A 123 8.78 -11.80 4.06
CA ILE A 123 7.41 -12.28 4.07
C ILE A 123 6.86 -12.09 2.66
N THR A 124 6.26 -13.15 2.11
CA THR A 124 5.75 -13.17 0.73
C THR A 124 4.24 -13.30 0.72
N GLY A 125 3.58 -12.59 -0.19
CA GLY A 125 2.13 -12.60 -0.35
C GLY A 125 1.41 -11.59 0.57
N SER A 126 0.32 -11.02 0.06
CA SER A 126 -0.43 -9.95 0.76
C SER A 126 -1.06 -10.41 2.06
N GLU A 127 -1.63 -11.61 2.08
CA GLU A 127 -2.34 -12.15 3.24
C GLU A 127 -1.38 -12.48 4.39
N ASN A 128 -0.23 -13.06 4.05
CA ASN A 128 0.83 -13.35 5.00
C ASN A 128 1.42 -12.07 5.60
N ILE A 129 1.58 -11.02 4.79
CA ILE A 129 2.03 -9.71 5.26
C ILE A 129 1.03 -9.14 6.27
N VAL A 130 -0.27 -9.14 5.95
CA VAL A 130 -1.29 -8.64 6.87
C VAL A 130 -1.32 -9.46 8.16
N SER A 131 -1.28 -10.79 8.05
CA SER A 131 -1.24 -11.70 9.21
C SER A 131 -0.01 -11.44 10.09
N PHE A 132 1.16 -11.24 9.49
CA PHE A 132 2.37 -10.89 10.22
C PHE A 132 2.23 -9.56 10.97
N LEU A 133 1.70 -8.52 10.33
CA LEU A 133 1.55 -7.19 10.94
C LEU A 133 0.55 -7.22 12.11
N ILE A 134 -0.49 -8.05 12.00
CA ILE A 134 -1.44 -8.30 13.08
C ILE A 134 -0.76 -9.02 14.24
N ASN A 135 -0.04 -10.11 13.95
CA ASN A 135 0.65 -10.91 14.98
C ASN A 135 1.73 -10.10 15.72
N LYS A 136 2.29 -9.08 15.07
CA LYS A 136 3.27 -8.15 15.67
C LYS A 136 2.64 -6.91 16.31
N GLU A 137 1.31 -6.88 16.43
CA GLU A 137 0.55 -5.76 17.02
C GLU A 137 0.80 -4.39 16.35
N LEU A 138 1.32 -4.39 15.11
CA LEU A 138 1.47 -3.19 14.30
C LEU A 138 0.09 -2.72 13.76
N ILE A 139 -0.86 -3.65 13.65
CA ILE A 139 -2.27 -3.37 13.36
C ILE A 139 -3.09 -3.72 14.61
N LEU A 140 -3.51 -2.70 15.35
CA LEU A 140 -4.24 -2.87 16.61
C LEU A 140 -5.73 -3.17 16.40
N ASN A 141 -6.35 -2.53 15.41
CA ASN A 141 -7.79 -2.67 15.12
C ASN A 141 -7.98 -3.15 13.67
N GLN A 142 -8.41 -4.39 13.49
CA GLN A 142 -8.61 -5.01 12.17
C GLN A 142 -9.89 -4.52 11.48
N THR A 143 -10.05 -3.21 11.30
CA THR A 143 -11.32 -2.64 10.79
C THR A 143 -11.63 -3.05 9.35
N HIS A 144 -10.60 -3.42 8.58
CA HIS A 144 -10.78 -3.85 7.19
C HIS A 144 -11.25 -5.30 7.05
N MET A 145 -10.93 -6.19 8.01
CA MET A 145 -11.28 -7.60 7.90
C MET A 145 -12.63 -7.86 8.54
N THR A 146 -13.67 -7.91 7.72
CA THR A 146 -15.02 -8.19 8.19
C THR A 146 -15.36 -9.68 8.08
N ASN A 147 -14.65 -10.45 7.22
CA ASN A 147 -14.90 -11.86 6.94
C ASN A 147 -16.39 -12.19 6.70
N THR A 148 -17.16 -11.22 6.21
CA THR A 148 -18.59 -11.40 5.97
C THR A 148 -18.82 -12.09 4.62
N LEU A 149 -19.90 -12.87 4.53
CA LEU A 149 -20.34 -13.43 3.24
C LEU A 149 -20.53 -12.33 2.19
N PHE A 150 -20.99 -11.15 2.63
CA PHE A 150 -21.17 -9.98 1.77
C PHE A 150 -19.84 -9.48 1.18
N ALA A 151 -18.78 -9.39 2.00
CA ALA A 151 -17.43 -9.03 1.52
C ALA A 151 -16.88 -10.05 0.52
N GLN A 152 -17.05 -11.35 0.78
CA GLN A 152 -16.60 -12.42 -0.13
C GLN A 152 -17.33 -12.37 -1.48
N GLN A 153 -18.66 -12.22 -1.46
CA GLN A 153 -19.46 -12.01 -2.67
C GLN A 153 -19.05 -10.73 -3.41
N GLY A 154 -18.66 -9.69 -2.68
CA GLY A 154 -18.04 -8.46 -3.19
C GLY A 154 -16.80 -8.77 -4.01
N ILE A 155 -15.83 -9.47 -3.40
CA ILE A 155 -14.56 -9.86 -4.01
C ILE A 155 -14.77 -10.70 -5.28
N GLU A 156 -15.63 -11.73 -5.22
CA GLU A 156 -15.92 -12.56 -6.38
C GLU A 156 -16.50 -11.75 -7.55
N CYS A 157 -17.42 -10.83 -7.25
CA CYS A 157 -17.98 -9.92 -8.25
C CYS A 157 -16.91 -9.03 -8.87
N ILE A 158 -16.01 -8.46 -8.06
CA ILE A 158 -14.90 -7.63 -8.54
C ILE A 158 -14.03 -8.42 -9.51
N LEU A 159 -13.63 -9.64 -9.14
CA LEU A 159 -12.74 -10.47 -9.95
C LEU A 159 -13.39 -10.86 -11.28
N GLN A 160 -14.69 -11.17 -11.28
CA GLN A 160 -15.41 -11.63 -12.48
C GLN A 160 -15.87 -10.48 -13.38
N LYS A 161 -16.48 -9.44 -12.83
CA LYS A 161 -17.19 -8.39 -13.58
C LYS A 161 -16.37 -7.13 -13.82
N ILE A 162 -15.30 -6.92 -13.05
CA ILE A 162 -14.46 -5.71 -13.19
C ILE A 162 -13.07 -6.10 -13.68
N LYS A 163 -12.37 -6.97 -12.94
CA LYS A 163 -10.97 -7.32 -13.23
C LYS A 163 -10.82 -8.01 -14.59
N LYS A 164 -11.64 -9.02 -14.89
CA LYS A 164 -11.56 -9.74 -16.18
C LYS A 164 -11.81 -8.82 -17.39
N PRO A 165 -12.90 -8.02 -17.45
CA PRO A 165 -13.06 -7.05 -18.53
C PRO A 165 -11.94 -6.00 -18.58
N LEU A 166 -11.45 -5.55 -17.43
CA LEU A 166 -10.36 -4.59 -17.35
C LEU A 166 -9.05 -5.17 -17.91
N ASP A 167 -8.73 -6.45 -17.63
CA ASP A 167 -7.58 -7.14 -18.19
C ASP A 167 -7.67 -7.24 -19.73
N LEU A 168 -8.87 -7.45 -20.28
CA LEU A 168 -9.11 -7.43 -21.73
C LEU A 168 -8.97 -6.03 -22.33
N ILE A 169 -9.46 -4.98 -21.66
CA ILE A 169 -9.33 -3.60 -22.14
C ILE A 169 -7.87 -3.17 -22.15
N PHE A 170 -7.12 -3.56 -21.12
CA PHE A 170 -5.70 -3.27 -21.01
C PHE A 170 -4.82 -4.10 -21.95
N LEU A 171 -5.39 -5.02 -22.73
CA LEU A 171 -4.72 -5.51 -23.94
C LEU A 171 -4.35 -4.33 -24.87
N ASN A 172 -5.07 -3.21 -24.85
CA ASN A 172 -4.71 -2.07 -25.66
C ASN A 172 -3.22 -1.66 -25.46
N PRO A 173 -2.39 -1.71 -26.52
CA PRO A 173 -0.96 -1.41 -26.47
C PRO A 173 -0.64 -0.07 -25.82
N ILE A 174 -1.44 0.96 -26.11
CA ILE A 174 -1.22 2.30 -25.58
C ILE A 174 -1.47 2.31 -24.06
N LEU A 175 -2.50 1.63 -23.59
CA LEU A 175 -2.81 1.52 -22.16
C LEU A 175 -1.74 0.71 -21.43
N THR A 176 -1.33 -0.43 -21.99
CA THR A 176 -0.23 -1.25 -21.47
C THR A 176 1.07 -0.44 -21.42
N TRP A 177 1.41 0.27 -22.49
CA TRP A 177 2.62 1.07 -22.60
C TRP A 177 2.65 2.19 -21.57
N GLN A 178 1.57 2.99 -21.48
CA GLN A 178 1.49 4.06 -20.50
C GLN A 178 1.60 3.54 -19.06
N ASN A 179 0.96 2.40 -18.77
CA ASN A 179 0.99 1.82 -17.43
C ASN A 179 2.39 1.31 -17.04
N LEU A 180 3.10 0.68 -17.99
CA LEU A 180 4.44 0.13 -17.78
C LEU A 180 5.54 1.19 -17.72
N PHE A 181 5.49 2.24 -18.54
CA PHE A 181 6.57 3.23 -18.58
C PHE A 181 6.49 4.27 -17.45
N LYS A 182 5.28 4.57 -16.96
CA LYS A 182 5.11 5.45 -15.81
C LYS A 182 5.40 4.78 -14.48
N SER A 183 5.73 3.49 -14.44
CA SER A 183 5.84 2.76 -13.19
C SER A 183 7.00 3.14 -12.28
N SER A 184 7.99 3.97 -12.71
CA SER A 184 8.94 4.66 -11.81
C SER A 184 10.12 5.39 -12.51
N PRO A 185 9.92 6.33 -13.47
CA PRO A 185 11.05 7.09 -14.05
C PRO A 185 11.88 7.82 -12.98
N ASP A 186 11.23 8.32 -11.92
CA ASP A 186 11.88 9.07 -10.84
C ASP A 186 12.83 8.20 -9.98
N SER A 187 12.56 6.89 -9.89
CA SER A 187 13.44 5.94 -9.19
C SER A 187 14.78 5.73 -9.93
N TYR A 188 14.82 6.03 -11.24
CA TYR A 188 16.04 5.99 -12.04
C TYR A 188 16.74 7.36 -12.11
N ALA A 189 15.98 8.45 -11.97
CA ALA A 189 16.51 9.80 -11.99
C ALA A 189 17.27 10.18 -10.72
N LYS A 190 16.87 9.65 -9.55
CA LYS A 190 17.47 10.01 -8.25
C LYS A 190 18.87 9.41 -8.00
N ASP A 191 19.18 8.23 -8.54
CA ASP A 191 20.38 7.47 -8.14
C ASP A 191 21.23 6.85 -9.27
N SER A 192 20.89 7.00 -10.57
CA SER A 192 21.50 6.14 -11.60
C SER A 192 22.30 6.85 -12.71
N LYS A 193 23.48 6.27 -12.99
CA LYS A 193 24.32 6.54 -14.17
C LYS A 193 23.50 6.24 -15.44
N ASN A 194 23.52 7.13 -16.42
CA ASN A 194 22.71 7.11 -17.66
C ASN A 194 22.56 5.73 -18.36
N TYR A 195 23.57 4.85 -18.28
CA TYR A 195 23.50 3.51 -18.88
C TYR A 195 22.49 2.56 -18.19
N LEU A 196 22.22 2.72 -16.90
CA LEU A 196 21.21 1.92 -16.19
C LEU A 196 19.80 2.30 -16.65
N LEU A 197 19.56 3.60 -16.86
CA LEU A 197 18.32 4.12 -17.41
C LEU A 197 18.12 3.66 -18.86
N ILE A 198 19.16 3.66 -19.70
CA ILE A 198 19.08 3.11 -21.07
C ILE A 198 18.75 1.61 -21.04
N ASN A 199 19.44 0.81 -20.23
CA ASN A 199 19.15 -0.62 -20.09
C ASN A 199 17.74 -0.90 -19.54
N TYR A 200 17.23 -0.04 -18.66
CA TYR A 200 15.85 -0.08 -18.20
C TYR A 200 14.88 0.17 -19.34
N MET A 201 15.05 1.29 -20.04
CA MET A 201 14.20 1.68 -21.17
C MET A 201 14.19 0.62 -22.27
N LEU A 202 15.33 -0.01 -22.56
CA LEU A 202 15.41 -1.11 -23.53
C LEU A 202 14.65 -2.35 -23.05
N LYS A 203 14.81 -2.75 -21.78
CA LYS A 203 14.10 -3.93 -21.25
C LYS A 203 12.61 -3.71 -21.09
N VAL A 204 12.20 -2.56 -20.53
CA VAL A 204 10.79 -2.20 -20.40
C VAL A 204 10.17 -1.95 -21.76
N GLY A 205 10.90 -1.31 -22.68
CA GLY A 205 10.49 -1.16 -24.08
C GLY A 205 10.31 -2.50 -24.78
N TYR A 206 11.24 -3.44 -24.62
CA TYR A 206 11.09 -4.79 -25.17
C TYR A 206 9.89 -5.53 -24.57
N ARG A 207 9.69 -5.46 -23.24
CA ARG A 207 8.51 -6.05 -22.58
C ARG A 207 7.21 -5.41 -23.04
N ALA A 208 7.17 -4.08 -23.07
CA ALA A 208 6.01 -3.34 -23.51
C ALA A 208 5.70 -3.61 -24.99
N PHE A 209 6.72 -3.74 -25.84
CA PHE A 209 6.57 -4.08 -27.25
C PHE A 209 6.08 -5.52 -27.44
N THR A 210 6.71 -6.51 -26.80
CA THR A 210 6.28 -7.92 -26.91
C THR A 210 4.88 -8.14 -26.35
N GLN A 211 4.56 -7.51 -25.22
CA GLN A 211 3.22 -7.54 -24.64
C GLN A 211 2.21 -6.84 -25.56
N SER A 212 2.54 -5.64 -26.06
CA SER A 212 1.69 -4.90 -27.00
C SER A 212 1.42 -5.69 -28.29
N SER A 213 2.44 -6.29 -28.90
CA SER A 213 2.31 -7.09 -30.12
C SER A 213 1.42 -8.32 -29.91
N ARG A 214 1.60 -9.05 -28.79
CA ARG A 214 0.70 -10.14 -28.40
C ARG A 214 -0.71 -9.63 -28.20
N ASN A 215 -0.86 -8.50 -27.53
CA ASN A 215 -2.16 -7.94 -27.26
C ASN A 215 -2.86 -7.43 -28.53
N ILE A 216 -2.15 -6.85 -29.51
CA ILE A 216 -2.69 -6.48 -30.83
C ILE A 216 -3.24 -7.72 -31.53
N TYR A 217 -2.46 -8.81 -31.54
CA TYR A 217 -2.88 -10.07 -32.12
C TYR A 217 -4.18 -10.58 -31.47
N HIS A 218 -4.27 -10.54 -30.13
CA HIS A 218 -5.48 -10.92 -29.40
C HIS A 218 -6.65 -9.96 -29.67
N MET A 219 -6.43 -8.66 -29.71
CA MET A 219 -7.47 -7.66 -30.02
C MET A 219 -8.03 -7.83 -31.44
N ILE A 220 -7.18 -8.12 -32.42
CA ILE A 220 -7.63 -8.36 -33.80
C ILE A 220 -8.48 -9.64 -33.86
N ARG A 221 -8.08 -10.70 -33.15
CA ARG A 221 -8.84 -11.95 -33.09
C ARG A 221 -10.12 -11.87 -32.24
N GLN A 222 -10.16 -10.99 -31.25
CA GLN A 222 -11.24 -10.89 -30.26
C GLN A 222 -11.87 -9.49 -30.23
N LYS A 223 -12.01 -8.86 -31.41
CA LYS A 223 -12.50 -7.49 -31.55
C LYS A 223 -13.85 -7.28 -30.86
N GLU A 224 -14.79 -8.20 -31.07
CA GLU A 224 -16.12 -8.15 -30.46
C GLU A 224 -16.05 -8.28 -28.93
N ALA A 225 -15.21 -9.17 -28.42
CA ALA A 225 -15.01 -9.35 -26.99
C ALA A 225 -14.40 -8.09 -26.33
N TYR A 226 -13.53 -7.36 -27.03
CA TYR A 226 -12.97 -6.10 -26.52
C TYR A 226 -14.05 -5.02 -26.35
N PHE A 227 -14.93 -4.82 -27.33
CA PHE A 227 -16.03 -3.85 -27.20
C PHE A 227 -17.03 -4.29 -26.13
N LYS A 228 -17.33 -5.59 -26.07
CA LYS A 228 -18.17 -6.16 -25.02
C LYS A 228 -17.57 -5.92 -23.63
N ALA A 229 -16.27 -6.11 -23.46
CA ALA A 229 -15.57 -5.88 -22.20
C ALA A 229 -15.68 -4.42 -21.71
N GLN A 230 -15.73 -3.43 -22.60
CA GLN A 230 -15.97 -2.04 -22.19
C GLN A 230 -17.37 -1.84 -21.60
N ALA A 231 -18.39 -2.45 -22.20
CA ALA A 231 -19.76 -2.40 -21.68
C ALA A 231 -19.88 -3.18 -20.37
N GLU A 232 -19.28 -4.37 -20.29
CA GLU A 232 -19.23 -5.21 -19.09
C GLU A 232 -18.51 -4.50 -17.94
N LEU A 233 -17.43 -3.76 -18.22
CA LEU A 233 -16.75 -2.97 -17.20
C LEU A 233 -17.69 -1.90 -16.63
N LEU A 234 -18.37 -1.12 -17.47
CA LEU A 234 -19.32 -0.10 -17.00
C LEU A 234 -20.47 -0.72 -16.20
N GLN A 235 -20.97 -1.88 -16.63
CA GLN A 235 -21.97 -2.62 -15.89
C GLN A 235 -21.45 -3.07 -14.52
N GLY A 236 -20.23 -3.64 -14.46
CA GLY A 236 -19.58 -4.05 -13.21
C GLY A 236 -19.34 -2.87 -12.27
N LEU A 237 -18.95 -1.71 -12.79
CA LEU A 237 -18.81 -0.48 -11.99
C LEU A 237 -20.17 -0.01 -11.45
N ASN A 238 -21.23 -0.05 -12.24
CA ASN A 238 -22.58 0.31 -11.77
C ASN A 238 -23.10 -0.67 -10.71
N GLU A 239 -22.87 -1.97 -10.88
CA GLU A 239 -23.23 -2.98 -9.88
C GLU A 239 -22.45 -2.78 -8.58
N TRP A 240 -21.17 -2.41 -8.65
CA TRP A 240 -20.42 -2.02 -7.45
C TRP A 240 -21.09 -0.85 -6.71
N ILE A 241 -21.54 0.18 -7.42
CA ILE A 241 -22.26 1.31 -6.81
C ILE A 241 -23.59 0.90 -6.21
N GLN A 242 -24.30 -0.05 -6.82
CA GLN A 242 -25.51 -0.61 -6.22
C GLN A 242 -25.17 -1.35 -4.91
N ARG A 243 -24.07 -2.10 -4.87
CA ARG A 243 -23.59 -2.79 -3.67
C ARG A 243 -23.19 -1.86 -2.54
N LEU A 244 -22.68 -0.66 -2.84
CA LEU A 244 -22.45 0.36 -1.82
C LEU A 244 -23.76 0.76 -1.10
N ASN A 245 -24.93 0.58 -1.72
CA ASN A 245 -26.25 0.88 -1.15
C ASN A 245 -26.34 2.29 -0.51
N GLY A 246 -25.71 3.28 -1.15
CA GLY A 246 -25.68 4.67 -0.66
C GLY A 246 -24.69 4.94 0.48
N GLN A 247 -23.96 3.93 0.95
CA GLN A 247 -22.90 4.07 1.95
C GLN A 247 -21.61 4.64 1.34
N GLN A 248 -20.69 5.09 2.19
CA GLN A 248 -19.42 5.67 1.75
C GLN A 248 -18.48 4.63 1.16
N PHE A 249 -18.48 3.44 1.76
CA PHE A 249 -17.68 2.26 1.40
C PHE A 249 -18.56 1.01 1.40
N HIS A 250 -18.06 -0.08 0.84
CA HIS A 250 -18.74 -1.38 0.87
C HIS A 250 -18.87 -1.90 2.32
N GLY A 251 -17.85 -1.66 3.15
CA GLY A 251 -17.89 -1.90 4.60
C GLY A 251 -18.73 -0.90 5.41
N GLY A 252 -19.48 0.00 4.76
CA GLY A 252 -20.27 1.04 5.42
C GLY A 252 -19.52 2.34 5.66
N GLN A 253 -19.19 2.62 6.92
CA GLN A 253 -18.48 3.84 7.32
C GLN A 253 -16.96 3.73 7.14
N LYS A 254 -16.42 2.50 7.10
CA LYS A 254 -15.00 2.21 6.88
C LYS A 254 -14.88 1.21 5.73
N PRO A 255 -13.77 1.23 4.97
CA PRO A 255 -13.54 0.26 3.91
C PRO A 255 -13.30 -1.14 4.47
N ASP A 256 -13.85 -2.14 3.78
CA ASP A 256 -13.62 -3.56 4.06
C ASP A 256 -12.67 -4.23 3.04
N GLU A 257 -12.48 -5.54 3.18
CA GLU A 257 -11.67 -6.35 2.26
C GLU A 257 -12.04 -6.18 0.78
N ALA A 258 -13.34 -6.04 0.47
CA ALA A 258 -13.81 -5.88 -0.90
C ALA A 258 -13.46 -4.49 -1.45
N ASP A 259 -13.57 -3.44 -0.62
CA ASP A 259 -13.10 -2.09 -0.99
C ASP A 259 -11.61 -2.10 -1.34
N PHE A 260 -10.77 -2.73 -0.52
CA PHE A 260 -9.32 -2.82 -0.78
C PHE A 260 -8.98 -3.67 -2.00
N GLU A 261 -9.74 -4.73 -2.26
CA GLU A 261 -9.57 -5.57 -3.45
C GLU A 261 -9.85 -4.77 -4.73
N LEU A 262 -11.01 -4.11 -4.80
CA LEU A 262 -11.36 -3.29 -5.96
C LEU A 262 -10.37 -2.14 -6.12
N PHE A 263 -10.00 -1.48 -5.02
CA PHE A 263 -9.06 -0.38 -5.06
C PHE A 263 -7.70 -0.84 -5.59
N GLY A 264 -7.21 -2.00 -5.17
CA GLY A 264 -5.99 -2.62 -5.70
C GLY A 264 -6.08 -2.89 -7.21
N VAL A 265 -7.22 -3.41 -7.69
CA VAL A 265 -7.47 -3.64 -9.12
C VAL A 265 -7.39 -2.34 -9.92
N ILE A 266 -8.08 -1.28 -9.49
CA ILE A 266 -8.08 0.02 -10.17
C ILE A 266 -6.68 0.66 -10.12
N MET A 267 -6.03 0.66 -8.96
CA MET A 267 -4.72 1.28 -8.78
C MET A 267 -3.62 0.59 -9.58
N SER A 268 -3.75 -0.71 -9.87
CA SER A 268 -2.81 -1.45 -10.73
C SER A 268 -2.78 -1.01 -12.20
N ARG A 269 -3.75 -0.17 -12.59
CA ARG A 269 -3.94 0.36 -13.93
C ARG A 269 -3.85 1.88 -13.96
N TYR A 270 -3.77 2.51 -12.79
CA TYR A 270 -3.96 3.94 -12.62
C TYR A 270 -2.76 4.75 -13.12
N ASN A 271 -1.60 4.15 -13.40
CA ASN A 271 -0.50 4.86 -14.06
C ASN A 271 -0.79 5.23 -15.51
N SER A 272 -1.74 4.57 -16.18
CA SER A 272 -2.16 5.00 -17.52
C SER A 272 -2.98 6.30 -17.45
N ASN A 273 -2.46 7.37 -18.05
CA ASN A 273 -3.17 8.65 -18.17
C ASN A 273 -4.51 8.48 -18.89
N SER A 274 -4.56 7.66 -19.93
CA SER A 274 -5.79 7.38 -20.65
C SER A 274 -6.82 6.68 -19.75
N PHE A 275 -6.37 5.78 -18.87
CA PHE A 275 -7.26 5.15 -17.89
C PHE A 275 -7.71 6.11 -16.79
N LYS A 276 -6.83 6.98 -16.28
CA LYS A 276 -7.23 8.05 -15.36
C LYS A 276 -8.36 8.88 -15.95
N LYS A 277 -8.17 9.38 -17.19
CA LYS A 277 -9.20 10.13 -17.93
C LYS A 277 -10.46 9.33 -18.20
N TYR A 278 -10.35 8.03 -18.44
CA TYR A 278 -11.51 7.15 -18.61
C TYR A 278 -12.34 7.09 -17.32
N ILE A 279 -11.69 6.89 -16.17
CA ILE A 279 -12.36 6.88 -14.87
C ILE A 279 -12.98 8.25 -14.57
N GLU A 280 -12.27 9.34 -14.85
CA GLU A 280 -12.74 10.71 -14.61
C GLU A 280 -13.97 11.07 -15.47
N ASN A 281 -13.99 10.67 -16.75
CA ASN A 281 -14.99 11.15 -17.72
C ASN A 281 -16.10 10.14 -18.07
N LYS A 282 -15.85 8.83 -17.93
CA LYS A 282 -16.78 7.78 -18.40
C LYS A 282 -17.29 6.86 -17.30
N ALA A 283 -16.59 6.72 -16.19
CA ALA A 283 -17.09 5.92 -15.08
C ALA A 283 -18.28 6.64 -14.41
N PRO A 284 -19.19 5.89 -13.75
CA PRO A 284 -20.25 6.50 -12.96
C PRO A 284 -19.68 7.49 -11.94
N PHE A 285 -20.27 8.69 -11.82
CA PHE A 285 -19.72 9.74 -10.95
C PHE A 285 -19.54 9.27 -9.49
N LYS A 286 -20.51 8.52 -8.95
CA LYS A 286 -20.42 7.93 -7.59
C LYS A 286 -19.23 6.97 -7.44
N PHE A 287 -18.85 6.28 -8.52
CA PHE A 287 -17.66 5.44 -8.54
C PHE A 287 -16.39 6.26 -8.48
N TYR A 288 -16.29 7.31 -9.28
CA TYR A 288 -15.14 8.20 -9.22
C TYR A 288 -14.99 8.83 -7.83
N GLN A 289 -16.08 9.27 -7.21
CA GLN A 289 -16.07 9.77 -5.83
C GLN A 289 -15.57 8.73 -4.83
N TRP A 290 -15.99 7.46 -4.97
CA TRP A 290 -15.48 6.37 -4.14
C TRP A 290 -13.96 6.16 -4.34
N VAL A 291 -13.47 6.22 -5.57
CA VAL A 291 -12.02 6.13 -5.87
C VAL A 291 -11.25 7.25 -5.17
N LEU A 292 -11.75 8.50 -5.22
CA LEU A 292 -11.11 9.63 -4.56
C LEU A 292 -11.06 9.47 -3.04
N ARG A 293 -12.14 8.98 -2.42
CA ARG A 293 -12.17 8.69 -0.98
C ARG A 293 -11.13 7.64 -0.61
N MET A 294 -11.05 6.55 -1.37
CA MET A 294 -10.03 5.51 -1.14
C MET A 294 -8.61 6.04 -1.36
N GLN A 295 -8.37 6.91 -2.35
CA GLN A 295 -7.06 7.55 -2.55
C GLN A 295 -6.64 8.42 -1.37
N GLN A 296 -7.58 9.18 -0.80
CA GLN A 296 -7.35 10.01 0.38
C GLN A 296 -7.02 9.15 1.60
N LEU A 297 -7.84 8.12 1.86
CA LEU A 297 -7.63 7.20 2.99
C LEU A 297 -6.31 6.45 2.90
N CYS A 298 -5.96 5.96 1.71
CA CYS A 298 -4.74 5.17 1.47
C CYS A 298 -3.52 6.04 1.11
N ARG A 299 -3.61 7.37 1.23
CA ARG A 299 -2.53 8.34 0.95
C ARG A 299 -1.75 8.05 -0.35
N TYR A 300 -2.46 7.60 -1.39
CA TYR A 300 -1.85 7.01 -2.59
C TYR A 300 -1.02 8.02 -3.41
N ASP A 301 -1.36 9.31 -3.32
CA ASP A 301 -0.70 10.39 -4.06
C ASP A 301 -0.66 11.66 -3.19
N GLN A 302 0.25 11.70 -2.21
CA GLN A 302 0.37 12.84 -1.28
C GLN A 302 0.60 14.17 -2.03
N ASN A 303 1.28 14.13 -3.18
CA ASN A 303 1.66 15.32 -3.95
C ASN A 303 0.51 15.94 -4.75
N ARG A 304 -0.57 15.20 -5.04
CA ARG A 304 -1.72 15.74 -5.80
C ARG A 304 -2.65 16.61 -4.93
N PHE A 305 -2.58 16.46 -3.60
CA PHE A 305 -3.44 17.21 -2.66
C PHE A 305 -2.87 18.58 -2.29
N TYR A 306 -1.54 18.74 -2.26
CA TYR A 306 -0.90 20.06 -1.99
C TYR A 306 -1.03 21.05 -3.17
N ALA A 307 -1.29 20.57 -4.39
CA ALA A 307 -1.43 21.45 -5.54
C ALA A 307 -2.74 22.28 -5.57
N ASN A 308 -3.74 21.93 -4.74
CA ASN A 308 -5.03 22.64 -4.68
C ASN A 308 -5.21 23.49 -3.42
N THR A 309 -4.30 23.42 -2.44
CA THR A 309 -4.37 24.27 -1.23
C THR A 309 -3.60 25.57 -1.38
N ASP A 310 -2.65 25.63 -2.32
CA ASP A 310 -1.73 26.77 -2.44
C ASP A 310 -2.18 27.83 -3.46
N THR A 311 -3.36 27.68 -4.08
CA THR A 311 -3.88 28.64 -5.07
C THR A 311 -4.96 29.59 -4.56
N ASN A 312 -5.34 29.53 -3.27
CA ASN A 312 -6.36 30.41 -2.68
C ASN A 312 -5.85 31.29 -1.52
N VAL A 313 -4.54 31.56 -1.43
CA VAL A 313 -4.00 32.53 -0.46
C VAL A 313 -3.08 33.52 -1.16
N ILE A 314 -3.61 34.21 -2.18
CA ILE A 314 -3.18 35.57 -2.55
C ILE A 314 -4.43 36.31 -3.05
N GLU A 315 -5.17 36.89 -2.11
CA GLU A 315 -5.81 38.21 -2.26
C GLU A 315 -5.41 39.06 -1.07
#